data_AF-A0A8H7FC87-F1
#
_entry.id   AF-A0A8H7FC87-F1
#
_cell.length_a   1.000
_cell.length_b   1.000
_cell.length_c   1.000
_cell.angle_alpha   90.00
_cell.angle_beta   90.00
_cell.angle_gamma   90.00
#
_symmetry.space_group_name_H-M   'P 1'
#
loop_
_entity.id
_entity.type
_entity.pdbx_description
1 polymer ?
#
loop_
_entity_poly.entity_id
_entity_poly.type
_entity_poly.pdbx_seq_one_letter_code
_entity_poly.pdbx_strand_id
1 'polypeptide(L)'
;MDRWYYRHVTNGHNDAISKVEQAMQLVNNDDFLTQLTTLLQSPKSTGSIWLTHKRLTHDGEDAAMKHEDSGSDDREYQCLIRATNGKEINFSTQVDPNQLHKFYSVYGSILKTSMSTTLRKRDKKKEKTRAEQTAKRKKRMTELVVVNGPKRGANRRKRQRQVKAAIKQQESQKKFKEREGVKGGRMDILA
;
A
#
# COMPACT_ATOMS: atom_id res chain seq x y z
N MET A 1 -28.65 49.75 23.04
CA MET A 1 -27.91 51.03 23.04
C MET A 1 -26.64 50.80 23.86
N ASP A 2 -25.40 50.89 23.39
CA ASP A 2 -24.80 51.54 22.21
C ASP A 2 -23.51 50.77 21.84
N ARG A 3 -23.31 50.36 20.59
CA ARG A 3 -22.52 51.09 19.57
C ARG A 3 -21.22 51.68 20.12
N TRP A 4 -20.15 50.89 20.11
CA TRP A 4 -18.78 51.39 20.08
C TRP A 4 -18.05 50.88 18.85
N TYR A 5 -17.25 51.80 18.31
CA TYR A 5 -16.83 51.92 16.94
C TYR A 5 -15.63 51.03 16.60
N TYR A 6 -15.60 50.62 15.35
CA TYR A 6 -14.48 50.12 14.57
C TYR A 6 -13.18 50.91 14.81
N ARG A 7 -12.07 50.20 15.08
CA ARG A 7 -10.73 50.62 14.64
C ARG A 7 -9.96 49.39 14.17
N HIS A 8 -9.91 49.22 12.85
CA HIS A 8 -8.91 48.40 12.18
C HIS A 8 -7.52 48.96 12.47
N VAL A 9 -6.63 48.09 12.96
CA VAL A 9 -5.19 48.22 12.75
C VAL A 9 -4.71 46.85 12.32
N THR A 10 -4.51 46.69 11.02
CA THR A 10 -3.82 45.55 10.42
C THR A 10 -2.34 45.63 10.79
N ASN A 11 -1.81 44.59 11.43
CA ASN A 11 -0.39 44.26 11.30
C ASN A 11 -0.32 42.86 10.72
N GLY A 12 -0.18 42.82 9.40
CA GLY A 12 0.09 41.63 8.64
C GLY A 12 1.42 41.03 9.05
N HIS A 13 1.38 39.83 9.61
CA HIS A 13 2.34 38.81 9.23
C HIS A 13 1.64 37.97 8.17
N ASN A 14 2.03 38.21 6.93
CA ASN A 14 1.59 37.46 5.78
C ASN A 14 2.06 36.01 5.96
N ASP A 15 1.20 35.17 6.52
CA ASP A 15 1.18 33.74 6.22
C ASP A 15 0.71 33.59 4.76
N ALA A 16 1.53 34.10 3.84
CA ALA A 16 1.60 33.63 2.50
C ALA A 16 2.21 32.23 2.57
N ILE A 17 1.38 31.27 2.97
CA ILE A 17 1.47 29.91 2.47
C ILE A 17 1.48 30.10 0.96
N SER A 18 2.67 30.09 0.39
CA SER A 18 2.90 30.09 -1.03
C SER A 18 2.23 28.83 -1.58
N LYS A 19 0.95 28.95 -1.96
CA LYS A 19 0.42 28.19 -3.08
C LYS A 19 1.24 28.65 -4.29
N VAL A 20 2.44 28.12 -4.39
CA VAL A 20 3.09 28.01 -5.68
C VAL A 20 2.14 27.10 -6.44
N GLU A 21 1.35 27.67 -7.35
CA GLU A 21 0.89 26.92 -8.52
C GLU A 21 2.16 26.42 -9.20
N GLN A 22 2.65 25.28 -8.73
CA GLN A 22 3.86 24.67 -9.27
C GLN A 22 3.46 24.12 -10.62
N ALA A 23 3.69 24.92 -11.65
CA ALA A 23 3.56 24.51 -13.02
C ALA A 23 4.32 23.19 -13.19
N MET A 24 3.59 22.14 -13.55
CA MET A 24 4.19 20.84 -13.78
C MET A 24 5.02 20.92 -15.07
N GLN A 25 6.34 20.84 -14.94
CA GLN A 25 7.23 20.99 -16.09
C GLN A 25 7.15 19.74 -16.98
N LEU A 26 6.85 19.91 -18.26
CA LEU A 26 6.98 18.84 -19.25
C LEU A 26 8.44 18.77 -19.71
N VAL A 27 9.06 17.60 -19.58
CA VAL A 27 10.46 17.35 -19.93
C VAL A 27 10.58 16.15 -20.85
N ASN A 28 11.67 16.09 -21.62
CA ASN A 28 11.99 14.95 -22.47
C ASN A 28 12.25 13.69 -21.64
N ASN A 29 12.17 12.52 -22.29
CA ASN A 29 12.36 11.23 -21.62
C ASN A 29 13.73 11.10 -20.92
N ASP A 30 14.80 11.55 -21.55
CA ASP A 30 16.15 11.45 -20.97
C ASP A 30 16.35 12.45 -19.81
N ASP A 31 15.83 13.67 -19.97
CA ASP A 31 15.84 14.70 -18.92
C ASP A 31 15.02 14.24 -17.69
N PHE A 32 13.90 13.56 -17.92
CA PHE A 32 13.11 12.96 -16.85
C PHE A 32 13.94 11.95 -16.04
N LEU A 33 14.66 11.05 -16.70
CA LEU A 33 15.46 10.00 -16.04
C LEU A 33 16.64 10.58 -15.26
N THR A 34 17.29 11.62 -15.78
CA THR A 34 18.40 12.31 -15.10
C THR A 34 17.91 13.09 -13.87
N GLN A 35 16.82 13.85 -14.00
CA GLN A 35 16.21 14.57 -12.88
C GLN A 35 15.69 13.60 -11.82
N LEU A 36 15.06 12.49 -12.21
CA LEU A 36 14.61 11.44 -11.29
C LEU A 36 15.77 10.82 -10.52
N THR A 37 16.89 10.53 -11.19
CA THR A 37 18.07 9.97 -10.55
C THR A 37 18.63 10.94 -9.50
N THR A 38 18.75 12.22 -9.85
CA THR A 38 19.19 13.28 -8.94
C THR A 38 18.23 13.40 -7.74
N LEU A 39 16.92 13.34 -7.98
CA LEU A 39 15.91 13.42 -6.93
C LEU A 39 16.02 12.26 -5.94
N LEU A 40 16.21 11.04 -6.44
CA LEU A 40 16.34 9.81 -5.64
C LEU A 40 17.67 9.73 -4.87
N GLN A 41 18.74 10.34 -5.39
CA GLN A 41 20.05 10.38 -4.75
C GLN A 41 20.20 11.54 -3.75
N SER A 42 19.31 12.53 -3.80
CA SER A 42 19.39 13.69 -2.92
C SER A 42 19.37 13.26 -1.43
N PRO A 43 20.29 13.74 -0.58
CA PRO A 43 20.48 13.25 0.80
C PRO A 43 19.40 13.75 1.78
N LYS A 44 18.18 14.00 1.31
CA LYS A 44 17.09 14.50 2.16
C LYS A 44 16.68 13.39 3.13
N SER A 45 16.99 13.60 4.42
CA SER A 45 16.72 12.67 5.51
C SER A 45 15.23 12.38 5.73
N THR A 46 14.35 13.25 5.22
CA THR A 46 12.89 13.15 5.34
C THR A 46 12.20 13.64 4.07
N GLY A 47 11.20 12.88 3.62
CA GLY A 47 10.38 13.23 2.45
C GLY A 47 9.88 12.00 1.71
N SER A 48 8.77 12.16 0.99
CA SER A 48 8.25 11.16 0.07
C SER A 48 8.41 11.68 -1.35
N ILE A 49 8.70 10.76 -2.28
CA ILE A 49 8.66 11.03 -3.71
C ILE A 49 7.44 10.28 -4.24
N TRP A 50 6.54 11.01 -4.90
CA TRP A 50 5.37 10.43 -5.56
C TRP A 50 5.68 10.29 -7.04
N LEU A 51 5.58 9.06 -7.53
CA LEU A 51 5.61 8.71 -8.94
C LEU A 51 4.20 8.29 -9.34
N THR A 52 3.66 8.89 -10.39
CA THR A 52 2.33 8.55 -10.92
C THR A 52 2.44 8.20 -12.39
N HIS A 53 1.88 7.05 -12.76
CA HIS A 53 1.79 6.61 -14.14
C HIS A 53 0.31 6.65 -14.53
N LYS A 54 -0.03 7.35 -15.61
CA LYS A 54 -1.40 7.44 -16.13
C LYS A 54 -1.40 7.26 -17.63
N ARG A 55 -2.47 6.68 -18.16
CA ARG A 55 -2.76 6.71 -19.58
C ARG A 55 -3.08 8.16 -19.97
N LEU A 56 -2.38 8.71 -20.94
CA LEU A 56 -2.72 10.02 -21.50
C LEU A 56 -3.86 9.79 -22.49
N THR A 57 -5.05 10.28 -22.14
CA THR A 57 -6.26 10.14 -22.95
C THR A 57 -6.67 11.44 -23.62
N HIS A 58 -6.01 12.56 -23.30
CA HIS A 58 -6.39 13.87 -23.79
C HIS A 58 -5.18 14.82 -23.92
N ASP A 59 -5.12 15.56 -25.03
CA ASP A 59 -4.05 16.49 -25.40
C ASP A 59 -4.43 17.96 -25.15
N GLY A 60 -4.92 18.28 -23.94
CA GLY A 60 -4.95 19.67 -23.45
C GLY A 60 -6.21 20.54 -23.65
N GLU A 61 -7.27 20.05 -24.29
CA GLU A 61 -8.63 20.63 -24.19
C GLU A 61 -9.46 20.00 -23.05
N ASP A 62 -10.50 20.70 -22.59
CA ASP A 62 -11.48 20.17 -21.64
C ASP A 62 -12.26 19.02 -22.31
N ALA A 63 -11.69 17.81 -22.31
CA ALA A 63 -12.45 16.63 -22.66
C ALA A 63 -13.55 16.44 -21.63
N ALA A 64 -14.78 16.77 -22.02
CA ALA A 64 -15.96 16.16 -21.45
C ALA A 64 -15.70 14.65 -21.37
N MET A 65 -15.72 14.11 -20.16
CA MET A 65 -15.48 12.69 -19.87
C MET A 65 -16.58 11.86 -20.53
N LYS A 66 -16.49 11.65 -21.85
CA LYS A 66 -17.29 10.67 -22.57
C LYS A 66 -16.73 9.32 -22.18
N HIS A 67 -17.36 8.73 -21.16
CA HIS A 67 -17.19 7.33 -20.82
C HIS A 67 -17.86 6.49 -21.92
N GLU A 68 -17.21 6.40 -23.09
CA GLU A 68 -17.54 5.38 -24.08
C GLU A 68 -17.00 4.04 -23.57
N ASP A 69 -17.76 3.43 -22.67
CA ASP A 69 -17.64 2.02 -22.31
C ASP A 69 -18.32 1.19 -23.40
N SER A 70 -17.67 1.15 -24.56
CA SER A 70 -18.11 0.34 -25.68
C SER A 70 -16.92 -0.32 -26.36
N GLY A 71 -16.60 -1.53 -25.91
CA GLY A 71 -15.70 -2.44 -26.60
C GLY A 71 -14.22 -2.33 -26.22
N SER A 72 -13.47 -3.39 -26.57
CA SER A 72 -12.00 -3.44 -26.45
C SER A 72 -11.40 -2.20 -27.12
N ASP A 73 -10.85 -1.31 -26.30
CA ASP A 73 -10.19 -0.11 -26.79
C ASP A 73 -8.77 -0.49 -27.25
N ASP A 74 -8.67 -0.99 -28.48
CA ASP A 74 -7.42 -1.45 -29.12
C ASP A 74 -6.47 -0.28 -29.49
N ARG A 75 -6.78 0.93 -29.02
CA ARG A 75 -5.97 2.13 -29.27
C ARG A 75 -4.70 2.10 -28.42
N GLU A 76 -3.58 2.47 -29.03
CA GLU A 76 -2.34 2.68 -28.32
C GLU A 76 -2.31 4.10 -27.73
N TYR A 77 -1.91 4.21 -26.47
CA TYR A 77 -1.88 5.47 -25.74
C TYR A 77 -0.49 5.76 -25.21
N GLN A 78 -0.14 7.04 -25.19
CA GLN A 78 1.05 7.51 -24.49
C GLN A 78 0.88 7.33 -22.98
N CYS A 79 1.99 7.04 -22.32
CA CYS A 79 2.05 6.96 -20.87
C CYS A 79 2.54 8.29 -20.30
N LEU A 80 1.70 8.96 -19.51
CA LEU A 80 2.10 10.13 -18.76
C LEU A 80 2.69 9.69 -17.42
N ILE A 81 3.95 10.06 -17.20
CA ILE A 81 4.67 9.78 -15.96
C ILE A 81 4.97 11.11 -15.27
N ARG A 82 4.63 11.22 -13.99
CA ARG A 82 4.89 12.42 -13.18
C ARG A 82 5.68 12.05 -11.93
N ALA A 83 6.64 12.90 -11.58
CA ALA A 83 7.42 12.80 -10.35
C ALA A 83 7.28 14.09 -9.54
N THR A 84 7.00 13.95 -8.24
CA THR A 84 6.92 15.09 -7.31
C THR A 84 7.49 14.75 -5.94
N ASN A 85 8.07 15.73 -5.27
CA ASN A 85 8.44 15.64 -3.84
C ASN A 85 7.44 16.36 -2.90
N GLY A 86 6.27 16.74 -3.42
CA GLY A 86 5.26 17.51 -2.69
C GLY A 86 5.68 18.95 -2.37
N LYS A 87 6.79 19.41 -2.97
CA LYS A 87 7.34 20.77 -2.88
C LYS A 87 7.67 21.22 -4.30
N GLU A 88 8.70 22.02 -4.46
CA GLU A 88 9.07 22.70 -5.71
C GLU A 88 9.42 21.79 -6.89
N ILE A 89 9.76 20.51 -6.66
CA ILE A 89 10.20 19.62 -7.74
C ILE A 89 8.97 18.87 -8.27
N ASN A 90 8.45 19.34 -9.41
CA ASN A 90 7.33 18.74 -10.13
C ASN A 90 7.63 18.68 -11.63
N PHE A 91 7.90 17.49 -12.16
CA PHE A 91 8.17 17.29 -13.57
C PHE A 91 7.44 16.06 -14.11
N SER A 92 7.16 16.07 -15.41
CA SER A 92 6.41 15.02 -16.10
C SER A 92 6.98 14.75 -17.48
N THR A 93 6.76 13.54 -17.98
CA THR A 93 7.15 13.15 -19.33
C THR A 93 6.07 12.29 -19.97
N GLN A 94 5.98 12.35 -21.30
CA GLN A 94 5.06 11.58 -22.11
C GLN A 94 5.86 10.54 -22.90
N VAL A 95 5.56 9.26 -22.66
CA VAL A 95 6.29 8.15 -23.25
C VAL A 95 5.42 7.48 -24.31
N ASP A 96 5.93 7.44 -25.54
CA ASP A 96 5.28 6.71 -26.63
C ASP A 96 5.27 5.20 -26.40
N PRO A 97 4.22 4.49 -26.85
CA PRO A 97 4.13 3.03 -26.74
C PRO A 97 5.34 2.33 -27.38
N ASN A 98 5.83 2.85 -28.51
CA ASN A 98 7.00 2.32 -29.24
C ASN A 98 8.31 2.37 -28.44
N GLN A 99 8.46 3.36 -27.56
CA GLN A 99 9.69 3.58 -26.79
C GLN A 99 9.56 3.11 -25.33
N LEU A 100 8.35 2.69 -24.93
CA LEU A 100 7.98 2.36 -23.57
C LEU A 100 8.86 1.27 -22.95
N HIS A 101 9.18 0.22 -23.70
CA HIS A 101 10.01 -0.88 -23.22
C HIS A 101 11.46 -0.43 -22.93
N LYS A 102 12.03 0.41 -23.81
CA LYS A 102 13.38 0.96 -23.63
C LYS A 102 13.42 1.89 -22.41
N PHE A 103 12.43 2.78 -22.30
CA PHE A 103 12.27 3.67 -21.17
C PHE A 103 12.17 2.90 -19.85
N TYR A 104 11.28 1.90 -19.75
CA TYR A 104 11.10 1.11 -18.53
C TYR A 104 12.32 0.30 -18.13
N SER A 105 13.14 -0.14 -19.10
CA SER A 105 14.38 -0.85 -18.82
C SER A 105 15.36 0.04 -18.04
N VAL A 106 15.55 1.29 -18.49
CA VAL A 106 16.41 2.27 -17.82
C VAL A 106 15.78 2.76 -16.52
N TYR A 107 14.51 3.16 -16.55
CA TYR A 107 13.76 3.61 -15.38
C TYR A 107 13.74 2.57 -14.26
N GLY A 108 13.46 1.30 -14.58
CA GLY A 108 13.46 0.21 -13.61
C GLY A 108 14.86 -0.06 -13.04
N SER A 109 15.92 0.17 -13.82
CA SER A 109 17.30 0.08 -13.31
C SER A 109 17.57 1.16 -12.25
N ILE A 110 17.14 2.40 -12.49
CA ILE A 110 17.29 3.53 -11.56
C ILE A 110 16.56 3.25 -10.24
N LEU A 111 15.31 2.80 -10.31
CA LEU A 111 14.50 2.46 -9.13
C LEU A 111 15.11 1.33 -8.31
N LYS A 112 15.58 0.27 -8.97
CA LYS A 112 16.22 -0.86 -8.27
C LYS A 112 17.48 -0.40 -7.54
N THR A 113 18.34 0.37 -8.20
CA THR A 113 19.59 0.86 -7.62
C THR A 113 19.31 1.77 -6.41
N SER A 114 18.41 2.75 -6.56
CA SER A 114 18.07 3.68 -5.47
C SER A 114 17.40 3.00 -4.27
N MET A 115 16.41 2.13 -4.51
CA MET A 115 15.67 1.45 -3.43
C MET A 115 16.48 0.34 -2.75
N SER A 116 17.40 -0.32 -3.46
CA SER A 116 18.25 -1.37 -2.87
C SER A 116 19.19 -0.85 -1.79
N THR A 117 19.59 0.42 -1.89
CA THR A 117 20.51 1.07 -0.96
C THR A 117 19.78 1.56 0.29
N THR A 118 18.55 2.08 0.13
CA THR A 118 17.79 2.72 1.21
C THR A 118 16.91 1.75 2.01
N LEU A 119 16.41 0.68 1.38
CA LEU A 119 15.53 -0.27 2.04
C LEU A 119 16.29 -1.30 2.88
N ARG A 120 15.75 -1.63 4.06
CA ARG A 120 16.29 -2.71 4.89
C ARG A 120 16.16 -4.04 4.16
N LYS A 121 17.20 -4.88 4.26
CA LYS A 121 17.19 -6.23 3.68
C LYS A 121 16.04 -7.04 4.25
N ARG A 122 15.39 -7.85 3.40
CA ARG A 122 14.34 -8.76 3.83
C ARG A 122 14.93 -9.89 4.68
N ASP A 123 14.51 -9.97 5.93
CA ASP A 123 14.87 -11.05 6.86
C ASP A 123 14.10 -12.33 6.53
N LYS A 124 14.48 -13.03 5.44
CA LYS A 124 13.83 -14.28 4.99
C LYS A 124 13.71 -15.32 6.10
N LYS A 125 14.70 -15.39 7.01
CA LYS A 125 14.69 -16.30 8.17
C LYS A 125 13.56 -15.94 9.16
N LYS A 126 13.39 -14.66 9.49
CA LYS A 126 12.36 -14.19 10.43
C LYS A 126 10.95 -14.34 9.86
N GLU A 127 10.80 -14.14 8.56
CA GLU A 127 9.53 -14.34 7.87
C GLU A 127 9.16 -15.84 7.81
N LYS A 128 10.11 -16.71 7.46
CA LYS A 128 9.91 -18.16 7.47
C LYS A 128 9.56 -18.68 8.87
N THR A 129 10.24 -18.23 9.93
CA THR A 129 9.91 -18.67 11.30
C THR A 129 8.54 -18.19 11.74
N ARG A 130 8.14 -16.95 11.39
CA ARG A 130 6.77 -16.46 11.65
C ARG A 130 5.73 -17.28 10.90
N ALA A 131 5.95 -17.58 9.63
CA ALA A 131 5.06 -18.42 8.82
C ALA A 131 4.97 -19.86 9.38
N GLU A 132 6.08 -20.44 9.82
CA GLU A 132 6.10 -21.77 10.41
C GLU A 132 5.41 -21.78 11.79
N GLN A 133 5.56 -20.73 12.60
CA GLN A 133 4.86 -20.60 13.88
C GLN A 133 3.35 -20.43 13.70
N THR A 134 2.91 -19.63 12.72
CA THR A 134 1.48 -19.50 12.42
C THR A 134 0.92 -20.80 11.88
N ALA A 135 1.65 -21.51 11.01
CA ALA A 135 1.26 -22.84 10.53
C ALA A 135 1.20 -23.86 11.67
N LYS A 136 2.19 -23.91 12.58
CA LYS A 136 2.18 -24.79 13.77
C LYS A 136 1.01 -24.45 14.70
N ARG A 137 0.71 -23.17 14.90
CA ARG A 137 -0.45 -22.73 15.70
C ARG A 137 -1.76 -23.16 15.05
N LYS A 138 -1.90 -23.01 13.73
CA LYS A 138 -3.07 -23.50 12.98
C LYS A 138 -3.21 -25.02 13.12
N LYS A 139 -2.13 -25.78 12.87
CA LYS A 139 -2.10 -27.24 13.04
C LYS A 139 -2.51 -27.69 14.44
N ARG A 140 -1.95 -27.08 15.50
CA ARG A 140 -2.35 -27.38 16.89
C ARG A 140 -3.81 -27.06 17.20
N MET A 141 -4.40 -26.10 16.50
CA MET A 141 -5.82 -25.78 16.65
C MET A 141 -6.71 -26.77 15.88
N THR A 142 -6.26 -27.27 14.73
CA THR A 142 -7.04 -28.13 13.83
C THR A 142 -6.86 -29.63 14.06
N GLU A 143 -5.68 -30.09 14.48
CA GLU A 143 -5.38 -31.51 14.68
C GLU A 143 -6.09 -32.05 15.92
N LEU A 144 -6.95 -33.05 15.74
CA LEU A 144 -7.72 -33.65 16.82
C LEU A 144 -6.81 -34.29 17.88
N VAL A 145 -7.00 -33.93 19.15
CA VAL A 145 -6.34 -34.63 20.28
C VAL A 145 -6.92 -36.05 20.40
N VAL A 146 -6.15 -37.05 19.96
CA VAL A 146 -6.49 -38.47 20.10
C VAL A 146 -6.28 -38.92 21.55
N VAL A 147 -7.33 -39.43 22.19
CA VAL A 147 -7.27 -40.00 23.55
C VAL A 147 -6.91 -41.47 23.45
N ASN A 148 -5.73 -41.86 23.94
CA ASN A 148 -5.23 -43.23 23.89
C ASN A 148 -5.02 -43.81 25.31
N GLY A 149 -5.41 -45.08 25.50
CA GLY A 149 -5.12 -45.86 26.72
C GLY A 149 -6.33 -46.24 27.59
N PRO A 150 -6.13 -47.17 28.56
CA PRO A 150 -7.20 -47.74 29.37
C PRO A 150 -7.82 -46.74 30.37
N LYS A 151 -9.13 -46.90 30.65
CA LYS A 151 -9.91 -46.03 31.56
C LYS A 151 -9.50 -46.15 33.04
N ARG A 152 -8.95 -47.30 33.45
CA ARG A 152 -8.57 -47.66 34.83
C ARG A 152 -7.12 -48.19 34.84
N GLY A 153 -6.44 -48.07 35.98
CA GLY A 153 -5.07 -48.57 36.18
C GLY A 153 -3.95 -47.55 35.86
N ALA A 154 -2.74 -48.06 35.60
CA ALA A 154 -1.59 -47.24 35.20
C ALA A 154 -1.94 -46.38 33.96
N ASN A 155 -1.33 -45.21 33.83
CA ASN A 155 -1.62 -44.22 32.77
C ASN A 155 -3.02 -43.54 32.78
N ARG A 156 -3.90 -43.82 33.77
CA ARG A 156 -5.19 -43.09 33.96
C ARG A 156 -5.02 -41.57 33.97
N ARG A 157 -4.00 -41.05 34.66
CA ARG A 157 -3.71 -39.61 34.76
C ARG A 157 -3.34 -38.99 33.40
N LYS A 158 -2.66 -39.75 32.53
CA LYS A 158 -2.31 -39.35 31.15
C LYS A 158 -3.56 -39.26 30.28
N ARG A 159 -4.46 -40.26 30.38
CA ARG A 159 -5.76 -40.26 29.70
C ARG A 159 -6.66 -39.10 30.13
N GLN A 160 -6.75 -38.81 31.44
CA GLN A 160 -7.53 -37.67 31.95
C GLN A 160 -7.03 -36.33 31.39
N ARG A 161 -5.71 -36.16 31.26
CA ARG A 161 -5.11 -34.95 30.64
C ARG A 161 -5.47 -34.83 29.16
N GLN A 162 -5.45 -35.94 28.41
CA GLN A 162 -5.85 -35.95 26.99
C GLN A 162 -7.34 -35.64 26.80
N VAL A 163 -8.22 -36.20 27.63
CA VAL A 163 -9.67 -35.91 27.59
C VAL A 163 -9.94 -34.43 27.87
N LYS A 164 -9.30 -33.86 28.90
CA LYS A 164 -9.44 -32.43 29.22
C LYS A 164 -8.91 -31.53 28.09
N ALA A 165 -7.84 -31.94 27.42
CA ALA A 165 -7.29 -31.23 26.27
C ALA A 165 -8.22 -31.29 25.04
N ALA A 166 -8.83 -32.45 24.76
CA ALA A 166 -9.79 -32.62 23.67
C ALA A 166 -11.06 -31.77 23.88
N ILE A 167 -11.63 -31.76 25.09
CA ILE A 167 -12.79 -30.92 25.43
C ILE A 167 -12.45 -29.44 25.23
N LYS A 168 -11.31 -28.99 25.76
CA LYS A 168 -10.84 -27.60 25.61
C LYS A 168 -10.61 -27.24 24.13
N GLN A 169 -10.13 -28.17 23.32
CA GLN A 169 -9.93 -27.94 21.89
C GLN A 169 -11.28 -27.81 21.16
N GLN A 170 -12.25 -28.67 21.44
CA GLN A 170 -13.61 -28.58 20.87
C GLN A 170 -14.30 -27.26 21.25
N GLU A 171 -14.22 -26.84 22.51
CA GLU A 171 -14.72 -25.53 22.95
C GLU A 171 -14.04 -24.37 22.22
N SER A 172 -12.71 -24.45 22.03
CA SER A 172 -11.97 -23.41 21.32
C SER A 172 -12.32 -23.34 19.84
N GLN A 173 -12.55 -24.49 19.18
CA GLN A 173 -13.01 -24.55 17.79
C GLN A 173 -14.44 -24.02 17.64
N LYS A 174 -15.33 -24.34 18.60
CA LYS A 174 -16.70 -23.82 18.62
C LYS A 174 -16.72 -22.29 18.76
N LYS A 175 -15.97 -21.73 19.71
CA LYS A 175 -15.81 -20.27 19.88
C LYS A 175 -15.17 -19.59 18.66
N PHE A 176 -14.27 -20.28 17.96
CA PHE A 176 -13.66 -19.76 16.75
C PHE A 176 -14.67 -19.69 15.59
N LYS A 177 -15.44 -20.76 15.38
CA LYS A 177 -16.53 -20.80 14.37
C LYS A 177 -17.61 -19.74 14.65
N GLU A 178 -17.97 -19.53 15.91
CA GLU A 178 -18.93 -18.51 16.33
C GLU A 178 -18.43 -17.09 16.00
N ARG A 179 -17.13 -16.80 16.25
CA ARG A 179 -16.51 -15.51 15.89
C ARG A 179 -16.42 -15.27 14.38
N GLU A 180 -16.17 -16.30 13.58
CA GLU A 180 -16.19 -16.17 12.12
C GLU A 180 -17.62 -15.96 11.59
N GLY A 181 -18.61 -16.68 12.13
CA GLY A 181 -20.03 -16.47 11.78
C GLY A 181 -20.54 -15.06 12.09
N VAL A 182 -20.17 -14.49 13.24
CA VAL A 182 -20.52 -13.10 13.61
C VAL A 182 -19.83 -12.07 12.71
N LYS A 183 -18.62 -12.34 12.23
CA LYS A 183 -17.92 -11.48 11.27
C LYS A 183 -18.54 -11.51 9.87
N GLY A 184 -19.04 -12.67 9.43
CA GLY A 184 -19.80 -12.82 8.19
C GLY A 184 -21.11 -12.05 8.24
N GLY A 185 -21.93 -12.28 9.28
CA GLY A 185 -23.23 -11.61 9.41
C GLY A 185 -23.16 -10.09 9.62
N ARG A 186 -22.05 -9.56 10.13
CA ARG A 186 -21.84 -8.10 10.24
C ARG A 186 -21.48 -7.43 8.90
N MET A 187 -21.01 -8.20 7.92
CA MET A 187 -20.81 -7.70 6.55
C MET A 187 -22.12 -7.73 5.75
N ASP A 188 -23.01 -8.69 6.04
CA ASP A 188 -24.30 -8.84 5.35
C ASP A 188 -25.37 -7.80 5.78
N ILE A 189 -25.15 -7.07 6.88
CA ILE A 189 -26.05 -6.01 7.38
C ILE A 189 -25.66 -4.61 6.84
N LEU A 190 -24.50 -4.50 6.17
CA LEU A 190 -23.96 -3.25 5.62
C LEU A 190 -23.90 -3.23 4.09
N ALA A 191 -24.52 -4.22 3.42
CA ALA A 191 -24.71 -4.27 1.98
C ALA A 191 -26.14 -3.84 1.60
#